data_AF-A0A9X0DF20-F1
#
_entry.id   AF-A0A9X0DF20-F1
#
_cell.length_a   1.000
_cell.length_b   1.000
_cell.length_c   1.000
_cell.angle_alpha   90.00
_cell.angle_beta   90.00
_cell.angle_gamma   90.00
#
_symmetry.space_group_name_H-M   'P 1'
#
loop_
_entity.id
_entity.type
_entity.pdbx_description
1 polymer ?
#
loop_
_entity_poly.entity_id
_entity_poly.type
_entity_poly.pdbx_seq_one_letter_code
_entity_poly.pdbx_strand_id
1 'polypeptide(L)'
;MTSNLSLSETRARLKAQFEGHDTAQHGERWDQLWKDKVTPWDNESPNPALIDILNEREDLVSKKADGSRKKALVAGCGKGYDVLLLSAMGYDAYGLDVSETGLQGAKDTEKEKDGKGLYEPKDGIEKGKITWIVGDFFKDDFLTTVEGGENFDLIYDYTFGCALPPVLRPAWSKRYHELLSPEGRLICLEFPSTKSPSIGGPPWAMPPRIYEGHLSRPGEVLPYTETCELEVEKLGPPHQNGLQRIVHFHPKRTNRGGYDTDGKINDWVSVWSH
;
A
#
# COMPACT_ATOMS: atom_id res chain seq x y z
N MET A 1 2.50 21.96 -18.30
CA MET A 1 1.41 21.48 -19.17
C MET A 1 1.41 19.97 -19.11
N THR A 2 0.67 19.38 -18.17
CA THR A 2 0.40 17.94 -18.15
C THR A 2 -0.58 17.67 -19.28
N SER A 3 -0.20 16.85 -20.26
CA SER A 3 -1.16 16.36 -21.25
C SER A 3 -2.19 15.52 -20.50
N ASN A 4 -3.44 15.97 -20.47
CA ASN A 4 -4.56 15.21 -19.92
C ASN A 4 -4.82 14.00 -20.82
N LEU A 5 -4.01 12.95 -20.67
CA LEU A 5 -4.30 11.65 -21.25
C LEU A 5 -5.62 11.16 -20.67
N SER A 6 -6.49 10.61 -21.52
CA SER A 6 -7.69 9.92 -21.08
C SER A 6 -7.33 8.75 -20.17
N LEU A 7 -8.28 8.29 -19.35
CA LEU A 7 -8.11 7.08 -18.53
C LEU A 7 -7.74 5.86 -19.40
N SER A 8 -8.23 5.81 -20.64
CA SER A 8 -7.93 4.72 -21.58
C SER A 8 -6.49 4.75 -22.06
N GLU A 9 -5.96 5.92 -22.41
CA GLU A 9 -4.57 6.10 -22.87
C GLU A 9 -3.58 5.86 -21.74
N THR A 10 -3.91 6.39 -20.54
CA THR A 10 -3.14 6.15 -19.32
C THR A 10 -3.03 4.65 -19.01
N ARG A 11 -4.15 3.91 -19.08
CA ARG A 11 -4.16 2.45 -18.87
C ARG A 11 -3.39 1.72 -19.95
N ALA A 12 -3.55 2.11 -21.22
CA ALA A 12 -2.81 1.49 -22.32
C ALA A 12 -1.30 1.69 -22.15
N ARG A 13 -0.86 2.89 -21.75
CA ARG A 13 0.55 3.19 -21.49
C ARG A 13 1.09 2.38 -20.31
N LEU A 14 0.34 2.28 -19.21
CA LEU A 14 0.73 1.43 -18.08
C LEU A 14 0.85 -0.03 -18.51
N LYS A 15 -0.19 -0.56 -19.17
CA LYS A 15 -0.21 -1.93 -19.64
C LYS A 15 1.00 -2.24 -20.55
N ALA A 16 1.29 -1.36 -21.51
CA ALA A 16 2.43 -1.52 -22.42
C ALA A 16 3.80 -1.48 -21.71
N GLN A 17 3.91 -0.86 -20.53
CA GLN A 17 5.15 -0.87 -19.76
C GLN A 17 5.44 -2.22 -19.11
N PHE A 18 4.42 -3.00 -18.74
CA PHE A 18 4.59 -4.21 -17.93
C PHE A 18 4.19 -5.52 -18.63
N GLU A 19 3.29 -5.47 -19.61
CA GLU A 19 2.82 -6.68 -20.30
C GLU A 19 3.96 -7.37 -21.05
N GLY A 20 4.13 -8.68 -20.81
CA GLY A 20 5.15 -9.51 -21.47
C GLY A 20 6.58 -9.32 -20.95
N HIS A 21 6.78 -8.50 -19.92
CA HIS A 21 8.10 -8.28 -19.32
C HIS A 21 8.29 -9.12 -18.05
N ASP A 22 9.56 -9.45 -17.75
CA ASP A 22 9.92 -10.14 -16.53
C ASP A 22 9.67 -9.23 -15.32
N THR A 23 9.09 -9.79 -14.26
CA THR A 23 8.91 -9.13 -12.96
C THR A 23 10.20 -8.53 -12.40
N ALA A 24 11.36 -9.11 -12.69
CA ALA A 24 12.66 -8.57 -12.27
C ALA A 24 12.96 -7.19 -12.89
N GLN A 25 12.36 -6.86 -14.03
CA GLN A 25 12.52 -5.57 -14.70
C GLN A 25 11.47 -4.53 -14.29
N HIS A 26 10.47 -4.90 -13.48
CA HIS A 26 9.37 -4.00 -13.14
C HIS A 26 9.84 -2.78 -12.35
N GLY A 27 10.89 -2.91 -11.52
CA GLY A 27 11.45 -1.79 -10.76
C GLY A 27 11.93 -0.64 -11.66
N GLU A 28 12.75 -0.95 -12.66
CA GLU A 28 13.24 0.05 -13.63
C GLU A 28 12.10 0.70 -14.41
N ARG A 29 11.02 -0.05 -14.71
CA ARG A 29 9.85 0.44 -15.44
C ARG A 29 8.99 1.38 -14.60
N TRP A 30 8.81 1.09 -13.32
CA TRP A 30 8.19 2.03 -12.39
C TRP A 30 8.99 3.33 -12.28
N ASP A 31 10.32 3.23 -12.21
CA ASP A 31 11.18 4.42 -12.19
C ASP A 31 11.12 5.23 -13.49
N GLN A 32 11.02 4.56 -14.64
CA GLN A 32 10.83 5.24 -15.92
C GLN A 32 9.51 6.00 -15.99
N LEU A 33 8.42 5.48 -15.42
CA LEU A 33 7.13 6.20 -15.36
C LEU A 33 7.24 7.48 -14.52
N TRP A 34 7.99 7.44 -13.41
CA TRP A 34 8.29 8.64 -12.63
C TRP A 34 9.10 9.67 -13.43
N LYS A 35 10.15 9.24 -14.14
CA LYS A 35 10.97 10.10 -15.02
C LYS A 35 10.14 10.76 -16.12
N ASP A 36 9.23 9.99 -16.72
CA ASP A 36 8.31 10.45 -17.76
C ASP A 36 7.16 11.32 -17.22
N LYS A 37 7.03 11.45 -15.89
CA LYS A 37 5.93 12.14 -15.21
C LYS A 37 4.55 11.54 -15.53
N VAL A 38 4.50 10.22 -15.69
CA VAL A 38 3.27 9.45 -15.93
C VAL A 38 2.87 8.78 -14.63
N THR A 39 2.21 9.54 -13.76
CA THR A 39 1.94 9.13 -12.38
C THR A 39 0.44 9.20 -12.06
N PRO A 40 -0.43 8.50 -12.80
CA PRO A 40 -1.89 8.60 -12.65
C PRO A 40 -2.44 8.08 -11.31
N TRP A 41 -1.62 7.38 -10.53
CA TRP A 41 -1.93 6.94 -9.17
C TRP A 41 -1.66 8.02 -8.11
N ASP A 42 -0.86 9.03 -8.44
CA ASP A 42 -0.49 10.11 -7.52
C ASP A 42 -1.68 11.07 -7.34
N ASN A 43 -2.23 11.10 -6.12
CA ASN A 43 -3.36 11.95 -5.73
C ASN A 43 -2.91 13.27 -5.06
N GLU A 44 -1.60 13.51 -4.98
CA GLU A 44 -0.99 14.69 -4.35
C GLU A 44 -1.39 14.94 -2.89
N SER A 45 -1.89 13.90 -2.21
CA SER A 45 -2.37 13.90 -0.83
C SER A 45 -2.50 12.47 -0.29
N PRO A 46 -2.51 12.28 1.05
CA PRO A 46 -2.82 11.00 1.65
C PRO A 46 -4.27 10.63 1.39
N ASN A 47 -4.60 9.34 1.38
CA ASN A 47 -6.00 8.97 1.20
C ASN A 47 -6.84 9.41 2.42
N PRO A 48 -8.00 10.08 2.22
CA PRO A 48 -8.89 10.49 3.30
C PRO A 48 -9.30 9.36 4.27
N ALA A 49 -9.41 8.12 3.77
CA ALA A 49 -9.71 6.97 4.61
C ALA A 49 -8.63 6.72 5.68
N LEU A 50 -7.35 6.85 5.31
CA LEU A 50 -6.23 6.71 6.26
C LEU A 50 -6.26 7.82 7.32
N ILE A 51 -6.52 9.07 6.88
CA ILE A 51 -6.65 10.22 7.79
C ILE A 51 -7.76 9.95 8.83
N ASP A 52 -8.94 9.52 8.37
CA ASP A 52 -10.09 9.25 9.25
C ASP A 52 -9.77 8.09 10.23
N ILE A 53 -9.10 7.02 9.78
CA ILE A 53 -8.68 5.90 10.66
C ILE A 53 -7.72 6.38 11.75
N LEU A 54 -6.66 7.08 11.37
CA LEU A 54 -5.64 7.52 12.33
C LEU A 54 -6.21 8.54 13.34
N ASN A 55 -7.25 9.28 12.97
CA ASN A 55 -7.88 10.29 13.83
C ASN A 55 -9.00 9.77 14.71
N GLU A 56 -9.76 8.77 14.25
CA GLU A 56 -11.03 8.38 14.88
C GLU A 56 -11.05 6.93 15.37
N ARG A 57 -10.07 6.11 14.98
CA ARG A 57 -10.07 4.65 15.20
C ARG A 57 -8.80 4.16 15.88
N GLU A 58 -8.58 4.62 17.11
CA GLU A 58 -7.47 4.16 17.95
C GLU A 58 -7.48 2.64 18.20
N ASP A 59 -8.65 2.00 18.11
CA ASP A 59 -8.82 0.55 18.21
C ASP A 59 -8.21 -0.22 17.02
N LEU A 60 -8.01 0.46 15.88
CA LEU A 60 -7.48 -0.14 14.65
C LEU A 60 -5.97 0.06 14.46
N VAL A 61 -5.32 0.77 15.37
CA VAL A 61 -3.86 0.92 15.38
C VAL A 61 -3.27 0.16 16.56
N SER A 62 -2.05 -0.35 16.39
CA SER A 62 -1.35 -1.10 17.43
C SER A 62 -1.11 -0.24 18.67
N LYS A 63 -1.19 -0.88 19.84
CA LYS A 63 -0.75 -0.33 21.13
C LYS A 63 0.56 -1.02 21.46
N LYS A 64 1.58 -0.25 21.81
CA LYS A 64 2.88 -0.81 22.20
C LYS A 64 2.99 -0.76 23.71
N ALA A 65 3.04 -1.94 24.36
CA ALA A 65 3.01 -2.04 25.82
C ALA A 65 4.24 -1.40 26.49
N ASP A 66 5.38 -1.38 25.81
CA ASP A 66 6.65 -0.86 26.32
C ASP A 66 6.77 0.67 26.24
N GLY A 67 5.79 1.36 25.64
CA GLY A 67 5.79 2.81 25.48
C GLY A 67 6.83 3.36 24.50
N SER A 68 7.57 2.49 23.81
CA SER A 68 8.50 2.93 22.77
C SER A 68 7.75 3.41 21.53
N ARG A 69 8.42 4.24 20.72
CA ARG A 69 7.84 4.78 19.50
C ARG A 69 7.49 3.64 18.54
N LYS A 70 6.33 3.78 17.88
CA LYS A 70 5.84 2.81 16.90
C LYS A 70 6.47 3.08 15.54
N LYS A 71 6.80 2.01 14.81
CA LYS A 71 7.30 2.07 13.44
C LYS A 71 6.17 1.83 12.45
N ALA A 72 6.12 2.64 11.39
CA ALA A 72 5.17 2.46 10.29
C ALA A 72 5.89 2.28 8.95
N LEU A 73 5.47 1.31 8.15
CA LEU A 73 5.96 1.10 6.78
C LEU A 73 4.87 1.43 5.76
N VAL A 74 5.23 2.21 4.73
CA VAL A 74 4.44 2.36 3.51
C VAL A 74 5.24 1.75 2.35
N ALA A 75 4.75 0.61 1.83
CA ALA A 75 5.37 -0.07 0.70
C ALA A 75 4.93 0.56 -0.63
N GLY A 76 5.86 0.79 -1.55
CA GLY A 76 5.60 1.52 -2.79
C GLY A 76 5.13 2.94 -2.53
N CYS A 77 5.84 3.68 -1.65
CA CYS A 77 5.34 4.94 -1.11
C CYS A 77 5.25 6.08 -2.15
N GLY A 78 5.85 5.95 -3.33
CA GLY A 78 5.87 6.99 -4.34
C GLY A 78 6.41 8.31 -3.79
N LYS A 79 5.63 9.39 -3.91
CA LYS A 79 5.95 10.71 -3.34
C LYS A 79 5.67 10.84 -1.82
N GLY A 80 5.29 9.76 -1.14
CA GLY A 80 5.42 9.67 0.31
C GLY A 80 4.41 10.47 1.15
N TYR A 81 3.29 10.92 0.59
CA TYR A 81 2.27 11.66 1.34
C TYR A 81 1.77 10.90 2.59
N ASP A 82 1.51 9.60 2.46
CA ASP A 82 1.07 8.77 3.59
C ASP A 82 2.18 8.60 4.65
N VAL A 83 3.46 8.62 4.24
CA VAL A 83 4.62 8.56 5.16
C VAL A 83 4.71 9.83 5.99
N LEU A 84 4.54 11.01 5.37
CA LEU A 84 4.50 12.29 6.09
C LEU A 84 3.35 12.34 7.10
N LEU A 85 2.16 11.85 6.70
CA LEU A 85 1.00 11.76 7.59
C LEU A 85 1.30 10.88 8.81
N LEU A 86 1.90 9.70 8.60
CA LEU A 86 2.25 8.78 9.67
C LEU A 86 3.30 9.37 10.62
N SER A 87 4.29 10.08 10.09
CA SER A 87 5.27 10.82 10.90
C SER A 87 4.60 11.90 11.78
N ALA A 88 3.68 12.68 11.22
CA ALA A 88 2.89 13.66 11.96
C ALA A 88 2.05 13.03 13.08
N MET A 89 1.61 11.79 12.89
CA MET A 89 0.90 11.00 13.91
C MET A 89 1.83 10.31 14.92
N GLY A 90 3.12 10.64 14.89
CA GLY A 90 4.11 10.20 15.89
C GLY A 90 4.79 8.86 15.60
N TYR A 91 4.57 8.27 14.42
CA TYR A 91 5.29 7.05 14.02
C TYR A 91 6.69 7.38 13.49
N ASP A 92 7.68 6.55 13.81
CA ASP A 92 8.88 6.49 12.96
C ASP A 92 8.47 5.85 11.64
N ALA A 93 8.37 6.68 10.61
CA ALA A 93 7.75 6.35 9.34
C ALA A 93 8.81 6.03 8.28
N TYR A 94 8.65 4.87 7.65
CA TYR A 94 9.54 4.34 6.64
C TYR A 94 8.79 4.30 5.30
N GLY A 95 9.29 5.06 4.33
CA GLY A 95 8.82 5.02 2.95
C GLY A 95 9.74 4.15 2.13
N LEU A 96 9.25 3.01 1.65
CA LEU A 96 10.00 2.10 0.79
C LEU A 96 9.47 2.20 -0.64
N ASP A 97 10.35 2.46 -1.60
CA ASP A 97 10.02 2.41 -3.02
C ASP A 97 11.21 1.89 -3.84
N VAL A 98 10.94 1.21 -4.94
CA VAL A 98 11.98 0.73 -5.85
C VAL A 98 12.51 1.86 -6.76
N SER A 99 11.73 2.93 -6.94
CA SER A 99 12.09 4.06 -7.78
C SER A 99 12.87 5.13 -7.03
N GLU A 100 14.12 5.34 -7.41
CA GLU A 100 14.92 6.48 -6.96
C GLU A 100 14.24 7.81 -7.32
N THR A 101 13.66 7.91 -8.52
CA THR A 101 12.96 9.12 -8.98
C THR A 101 11.71 9.41 -8.16
N GLY A 102 10.94 8.37 -7.81
CA GLY A 102 9.79 8.46 -6.92
C GLY A 102 10.18 8.99 -5.54
N LEU A 103 11.24 8.43 -4.94
CA LEU A 103 11.73 8.90 -3.64
C LEU A 103 12.38 10.28 -3.68
N GLN A 104 12.98 10.68 -4.80
CA GLN A 104 13.39 12.07 -4.98
C GLN A 104 12.16 12.99 -4.93
N GLY A 105 11.06 12.60 -5.59
CA GLY A 105 9.77 13.27 -5.47
C GLY A 105 9.21 13.26 -4.03
N ALA A 106 9.44 12.20 -3.26
CA ALA A 106 9.05 12.15 -1.85
C ALA A 106 9.82 13.15 -0.99
N LYS A 107 11.14 13.24 -1.17
CA LYS A 107 11.98 14.23 -0.47
C LYS A 107 11.60 15.66 -0.83
N ASP A 108 11.20 15.91 -2.07
CA ASP A 108 10.76 17.24 -2.48
C ASP A 108 9.38 17.57 -1.90
N THR A 109 8.48 16.58 -1.82
CA THR A 109 7.18 16.69 -1.15
C THR A 109 7.35 16.96 0.34
N GLU A 110 8.27 16.28 1.00
CA GLU A 110 8.65 16.53 2.40
C GLU A 110 9.07 17.99 2.58
N LYS A 111 10.06 18.49 1.82
CA LYS A 111 10.48 19.90 1.90
C LYS A 111 9.32 20.90 1.73
N GLU A 112 8.37 20.58 0.85
CA GLU A 112 7.25 21.47 0.55
C GLU A 112 6.17 21.45 1.64
N LYS A 113 5.77 20.26 2.10
CA LYS A 113 4.52 20.06 2.86
C LYS A 113 4.74 19.71 4.33
N ASP A 114 5.91 19.23 4.68
CA ASP A 114 6.19 18.72 6.00
C ASP A 114 6.03 19.80 7.09
N GLY A 115 5.37 19.44 8.19
CA GLY A 115 5.05 20.38 9.27
C GLY A 115 4.03 21.47 8.88
N LYS A 116 3.20 21.24 7.86
CA LYS A 116 2.11 22.16 7.47
C LYS A 116 0.77 21.45 7.39
N GLY A 117 -0.27 22.06 7.94
CA GLY A 117 -1.65 21.58 7.82
C GLY A 117 -1.80 20.15 8.33
N LEU A 118 -2.18 19.20 7.47
CA LEU A 118 -2.38 17.80 7.86
C LEU A 118 -1.09 17.05 8.25
N TYR A 119 0.08 17.64 7.98
CA TYR A 119 1.39 17.08 8.35
C TYR A 119 2.00 17.77 9.58
N GLU A 120 1.23 18.63 10.26
CA GLU A 120 1.60 19.13 11.59
C GLU A 120 1.29 18.05 12.63
N PRO A 121 2.22 17.81 13.59
CA PRO A 121 1.90 16.94 14.70
C PRO A 121 0.76 17.51 15.53
N LYS A 122 -0.12 16.63 16.02
CA LYS A 122 -1.19 17.03 16.93
C LYS A 122 -0.63 17.43 18.29
N ASP A 123 -1.40 18.21 19.04
CA ASP A 123 -1.06 18.59 20.42
C ASP A 123 -0.72 17.36 21.28
N GLY A 124 0.44 17.40 21.91
CA GLY A 124 0.94 16.31 22.76
C GLY A 124 1.55 15.12 22.01
N ILE A 125 1.59 15.14 20.68
CA ILE A 125 2.27 14.13 19.86
C ILE A 125 3.60 14.68 19.39
N GLU A 126 4.70 14.05 19.78
CA GLU A 126 6.00 14.33 19.18
C GLU A 126 6.04 13.66 17.81
N LYS A 127 6.31 14.45 16.77
CA LYS A 127 6.47 13.97 15.41
C LYS A 127 7.58 12.91 15.30
N GLY A 128 7.33 11.83 14.56
CA GLY A 128 8.30 10.76 14.39
C GLY A 128 9.27 10.99 13.23
N LYS A 129 10.37 10.24 13.20
CA LYS A 129 11.41 10.34 12.17
C LYS A 129 10.90 9.78 10.85
N ILE A 130 11.27 10.42 9.74
CA ILE A 130 11.02 9.92 8.38
C ILE A 130 12.29 9.29 7.83
N THR A 131 12.17 8.09 7.25
CA THR A 131 13.28 7.40 6.57
C THR A 131 12.83 6.95 5.18
N TRP A 132 13.47 7.50 4.14
CA TRP A 132 13.22 7.11 2.74
C TRP A 132 14.21 6.04 2.30
N ILE A 133 13.72 4.90 1.82
CA ILE A 133 14.54 3.75 1.45
C ILE A 133 14.28 3.34 0.01
N VAL A 134 15.33 3.42 -0.82
CA VAL A 134 15.32 2.79 -2.16
C VAL A 134 15.53 1.30 -1.94
N GLY A 135 14.57 0.47 -2.33
CA GLY A 135 14.71 -0.97 -2.16
C GLY A 135 13.56 -1.79 -2.74
N ASP A 136 13.82 -3.09 -2.89
CA ASP A 136 12.83 -4.08 -3.29
C ASP A 136 12.10 -4.62 -2.04
N PHE A 137 10.78 -4.45 -1.99
CA PHE A 137 9.91 -4.95 -0.92
C PHE A 137 10.05 -6.46 -0.68
N PHE A 138 10.43 -7.23 -1.71
CA PHE A 138 10.61 -8.68 -1.62
C PHE A 138 12.01 -9.10 -1.14
N LYS A 139 12.90 -8.15 -0.84
CA LYS A 139 14.26 -8.38 -0.34
C LYS A 139 14.40 -7.84 1.08
N ASP A 140 15.41 -8.33 1.79
CA ASP A 140 15.69 -7.93 3.18
C ASP A 140 16.76 -6.82 3.28
N ASP A 141 17.44 -6.47 2.18
CA ASP A 141 18.52 -5.48 2.17
C ASP A 141 18.09 -4.14 2.79
N PHE A 142 16.84 -3.73 2.57
CA PHE A 142 16.29 -2.47 3.12
C PHE A 142 16.13 -2.51 4.65
N LEU A 143 16.02 -3.69 5.26
CA LEU A 143 15.84 -3.86 6.71
C LEU A 143 17.08 -3.45 7.49
N THR A 144 18.26 -3.45 6.86
CA THR A 144 19.51 -2.94 7.46
C THR A 144 19.44 -1.46 7.83
N THR A 145 18.51 -0.71 7.23
CA THR A 145 18.26 0.72 7.52
C THR A 145 17.19 0.93 8.59
N VAL A 146 16.48 -0.13 9.00
CA VAL A 146 15.39 -0.04 9.97
C VAL A 146 15.97 -0.11 11.40
N GLU A 147 15.69 0.92 12.19
CA GLU A 147 16.16 1.02 13.57
C GLU A 147 15.25 0.19 14.50
N GLY A 148 15.81 -0.40 15.55
CA GLY A 148 15.02 -1.11 16.57
C GLY A 148 14.32 -2.38 16.09
N GLY A 149 14.92 -3.13 15.16
CA GLY A 149 14.45 -4.43 14.68
C GLY A 149 13.79 -4.41 13.29
N GLU A 150 13.46 -5.58 12.77
CA GLU A 150 13.06 -5.77 11.36
C GLU A 150 11.53 -5.72 11.13
N ASN A 151 10.73 -5.61 12.20
CA ASN A 151 9.28 -5.59 12.11
C ASN A 151 8.67 -4.20 12.34
N PHE A 152 7.44 -4.01 11.85
CA PHE A 152 6.70 -2.76 11.91
C PHE A 152 5.41 -2.90 12.74
N ASP A 153 5.10 -1.87 13.51
CA ASP A 153 3.88 -1.79 14.33
C ASP A 153 2.65 -1.41 13.50
N LEU A 154 2.87 -0.74 12.37
CA LEU A 154 1.86 -0.44 11.36
C LEU A 154 2.44 -0.67 9.97
N ILE A 155 1.68 -1.30 9.09
CA ILE A 155 2.00 -1.35 7.66
C ILE A 155 0.77 -0.85 6.89
N TYR A 156 0.98 -0.01 5.88
CA TYR A 156 -0.08 0.50 5.02
C TYR A 156 0.12 0.03 3.58
N ASP A 157 -0.86 -0.70 3.04
CA ASP A 157 -0.96 -1.03 1.61
C ASP A 157 -2.07 -0.18 0.98
N TYR A 158 -1.68 0.72 0.10
CA TYR A 158 -2.60 1.38 -0.82
C TYR A 158 -1.92 1.60 -2.16
N THR A 159 -2.58 1.15 -3.23
CA THR A 159 -2.05 1.18 -4.60
C THR A 159 -0.75 0.40 -4.84
N PHE A 160 -0.22 -0.32 -3.84
CA PHE A 160 0.98 -1.16 -3.97
C PHE A 160 0.64 -2.59 -4.37
N GLY A 161 -0.19 -3.31 -3.59
CA GLY A 161 -0.58 -4.68 -3.92
C GLY A 161 -1.17 -4.82 -5.31
N CYS A 162 -2.03 -3.87 -5.71
CA CYS A 162 -2.63 -3.86 -7.05
C CYS A 162 -1.65 -3.45 -8.17
N ALA A 163 -0.50 -2.84 -7.86
CA ALA A 163 0.53 -2.54 -8.84
C ALA A 163 1.31 -3.81 -9.26
N LEU A 164 1.30 -4.84 -8.42
CA LEU A 164 2.01 -6.09 -8.64
C LEU A 164 1.22 -7.06 -9.54
N PRO A 165 1.86 -7.78 -10.47
CA PRO A 165 1.19 -8.83 -11.22
C PRO A 165 0.70 -9.96 -10.31
N PRO A 166 -0.41 -10.66 -10.66
CA PRO A 166 -1.03 -11.68 -9.81
C PRO A 166 -0.10 -12.79 -9.33
N VAL A 167 0.91 -13.14 -10.13
CA VAL A 167 1.93 -14.14 -9.79
C VAL A 167 2.74 -13.78 -8.52
N LEU A 168 2.81 -12.50 -8.15
CA LEU A 168 3.51 -12.04 -6.95
C LEU A 168 2.61 -11.97 -5.70
N ARG A 169 1.30 -12.24 -5.80
CA ARG A 169 0.39 -12.18 -4.64
C ARG A 169 0.79 -13.12 -3.48
N PRO A 170 1.28 -14.36 -3.72
CA PRO A 170 1.80 -15.20 -2.64
C PRO A 170 3.01 -14.55 -1.94
N ALA A 171 3.96 -14.01 -2.71
CA ALA A 171 5.14 -13.35 -2.15
C ALA A 171 4.76 -12.06 -1.40
N TRP A 172 3.79 -11.30 -1.92
CA TRP A 172 3.28 -10.06 -1.33
C TRP A 172 2.65 -10.31 0.04
N SER A 173 1.76 -11.30 0.15
CA SER A 173 1.15 -11.66 1.43
C SER A 173 2.15 -12.22 2.43
N LYS A 174 3.09 -13.05 1.96
CA LYS A 174 4.20 -13.55 2.80
C LYS A 174 5.02 -12.41 3.38
N ARG A 175 5.40 -11.42 2.56
CA ARG A 175 6.19 -10.27 3.03
C ARG A 175 5.45 -9.45 4.05
N TYR A 176 4.16 -9.18 3.87
CA TYR A 176 3.41 -8.47 4.92
C TYR A 176 3.33 -9.25 6.23
N HIS A 177 3.08 -10.56 6.17
CA HIS A 177 3.10 -11.39 7.36
C HIS A 177 4.47 -11.34 8.07
N GLU A 178 5.58 -11.42 7.33
CA GLU A 178 6.94 -11.40 7.90
C GLU A 178 7.34 -10.05 8.48
N LEU A 179 6.96 -8.95 7.83
CA LEU A 179 7.33 -7.60 8.24
C LEU A 179 6.44 -7.09 9.38
N LEU A 180 5.24 -7.64 9.56
CA LEU A 180 4.32 -7.21 10.61
C LEU A 180 4.79 -7.72 11.97
N SER A 181 4.93 -6.81 12.93
CA SER A 181 5.21 -7.19 14.32
C SER A 181 4.05 -8.00 14.93
N PRO A 182 4.28 -8.81 15.98
CA PRO A 182 3.23 -9.63 16.60
C PRO A 182 1.97 -8.86 17.02
N GLU A 183 2.12 -7.63 17.53
CA GLU A 183 1.00 -6.76 17.92
C GLU A 183 0.64 -5.73 16.83
N GLY A 184 1.27 -5.83 15.66
CA GLY A 184 1.16 -4.89 14.56
C GLY A 184 -0.22 -4.88 13.91
N ARG A 185 -0.45 -3.84 13.10
CA ARG A 185 -1.64 -3.74 12.23
C ARG A 185 -1.22 -3.52 10.79
N LEU A 186 -1.74 -4.35 9.88
CA LEU A 186 -1.69 -4.08 8.45
C LEU A 186 -3.02 -3.45 8.05
N ILE A 187 -2.98 -2.20 7.59
CA ILE A 187 -4.15 -1.52 7.02
C ILE A 187 -4.04 -1.63 5.50
N CYS A 188 -5.05 -2.23 4.87
CA CYS A 188 -5.18 -2.28 3.42
C CYS A 188 -6.34 -1.40 3.00
N LEU A 189 -6.08 -0.44 2.12
CA LEU A 189 -7.13 0.23 1.37
C LEU A 189 -7.33 -0.51 0.04
N GLU A 190 -8.39 -1.32 0.01
CA GLU A 190 -8.65 -2.31 -1.03
C GLU A 190 -9.16 -1.64 -2.32
N PHE A 191 -8.23 -1.48 -3.26
CA PHE A 191 -8.46 -0.86 -4.57
C PHE A 191 -7.64 -1.59 -5.64
N PRO A 192 -8.15 -1.76 -6.88
CA PRO A 192 -9.51 -1.52 -7.34
C PRO A 192 -10.41 -2.75 -7.08
N SER A 193 -11.51 -2.55 -6.35
CA SER A 193 -12.38 -3.62 -5.85
C SER A 193 -13.40 -4.15 -6.88
N THR A 194 -13.81 -3.32 -7.84
CA THR A 194 -14.85 -3.64 -8.83
C THR A 194 -14.30 -3.89 -10.24
N LYS A 195 -12.98 -3.81 -10.42
CA LYS A 195 -12.32 -4.03 -11.71
C LYS A 195 -12.37 -5.51 -12.10
N SER A 196 -12.76 -5.79 -13.34
CA SER A 196 -12.65 -7.15 -13.90
C SER A 196 -11.18 -7.59 -14.03
N PRO A 197 -10.78 -8.79 -13.57
CA PRO A 197 -9.42 -9.32 -13.75
C PRO A 197 -8.99 -9.41 -15.22
N SER A 198 -9.93 -9.67 -16.14
CA SER A 198 -9.66 -9.76 -17.59
C SER A 198 -9.14 -8.47 -18.23
N ILE A 199 -9.31 -7.32 -17.57
CA ILE A 199 -8.78 -6.02 -18.04
C ILE A 199 -7.25 -5.96 -17.89
N GLY A 200 -6.66 -6.80 -17.04
CA GLY A 200 -5.22 -6.80 -16.74
C GLY A 200 -4.80 -5.64 -15.83
N GLY A 201 -3.52 -5.32 -15.78
CA GLY A 201 -2.98 -4.24 -14.95
C GLY A 201 -1.63 -3.71 -15.45
N PRO A 202 -0.96 -2.84 -14.68
CA PRO A 202 -1.41 -2.25 -13.41
C PRO A 202 -2.42 -1.09 -13.58
N PRO A 203 -3.23 -0.77 -12.55
CA PRO A 203 -3.45 -1.60 -11.37
C PRO A 203 -4.24 -2.86 -11.74
N TRP A 204 -3.87 -4.03 -11.22
CA TRP A 204 -4.60 -5.28 -11.37
C TRP A 204 -5.86 -5.26 -10.50
N ALA A 205 -6.87 -6.07 -10.85
CA ALA A 205 -8.06 -6.23 -10.01
C ALA A 205 -7.66 -6.76 -8.62
N MET A 206 -8.11 -6.10 -7.55
CA MET A 206 -7.77 -6.47 -6.19
C MET A 206 -9.01 -6.32 -5.26
N PRO A 207 -10.07 -7.13 -5.49
CA PRO A 207 -11.25 -7.16 -4.63
C PRO A 207 -10.95 -7.73 -3.24
N PRO A 208 -11.84 -7.50 -2.25
CA PRO A 208 -11.68 -7.99 -0.87
C PRO A 208 -11.31 -9.49 -0.75
N ARG A 209 -11.87 -10.33 -1.62
CA ARG A 209 -11.58 -11.77 -1.64
C ARG A 209 -10.12 -12.11 -1.92
N ILE A 210 -9.37 -11.25 -2.62
CA ILE A 210 -7.93 -11.46 -2.87
C ILE A 210 -7.14 -11.24 -1.58
N TYR A 211 -7.45 -10.18 -0.83
CA TYR A 211 -6.86 -9.91 0.48
C TYR A 211 -7.13 -11.06 1.45
N GLU A 212 -8.41 -11.48 1.58
CA GLU A 212 -8.80 -12.65 2.40
C GLU A 212 -8.14 -13.95 1.99
N GLY A 213 -8.03 -14.21 0.68
CA GLY A 213 -7.38 -15.40 0.18
C GLY A 213 -5.91 -15.46 0.61
N HIS A 214 -5.16 -14.41 0.27
CA HIS A 214 -3.70 -14.39 0.37
C HIS A 214 -3.19 -14.02 1.77
N LEU A 215 -3.75 -13.03 2.45
CA LEU A 215 -3.26 -12.61 3.77
C LEU A 215 -3.53 -13.67 4.85
N SER A 216 -4.62 -14.42 4.74
CA SER A 216 -4.91 -15.54 5.63
C SER A 216 -4.17 -16.84 5.27
N ARG A 217 -3.43 -16.86 4.15
CA ARG A 217 -2.60 -17.99 3.67
C ARG A 217 -1.26 -17.46 3.13
N PRO A 218 -0.47 -16.78 3.97
CA PRO A 218 0.69 -16.03 3.51
C PRO A 218 1.69 -16.94 2.79
N GLY A 219 2.04 -16.58 1.55
CA GLY A 219 2.98 -17.34 0.73
C GLY A 219 2.39 -18.50 -0.07
N GLU A 220 1.11 -18.83 0.09
CA GLU A 220 0.48 -19.92 -0.64
C GLU A 220 0.15 -19.52 -2.09
N VAL A 221 0.46 -20.40 -3.05
CA VAL A 221 0.00 -20.26 -4.44
C VAL A 221 -1.45 -20.74 -4.50
N LEU A 222 -2.39 -19.79 -4.59
CA LEU A 222 -3.82 -20.09 -4.63
C LEU A 222 -4.30 -20.43 -6.05
N PRO A 223 -5.39 -21.21 -6.20
CA PRO A 223 -5.99 -21.54 -7.49
C PRO A 223 -6.68 -20.33 -8.14
N TYR A 224 -6.36 -20.09 -9.41
CA TYR A 224 -7.00 -19.07 -10.24
C TYR A 224 -7.52 -19.69 -11.53
N THR A 225 -8.63 -19.17 -12.03
CA THR A 225 -9.12 -19.47 -13.38
C THR A 225 -8.16 -18.92 -14.45
N GLU A 226 -8.32 -19.38 -15.69
CA GLU A 226 -7.60 -18.84 -16.85
C GLU A 226 -7.87 -17.34 -17.08
N THR A 227 -8.98 -16.81 -16.56
CA THR A 227 -9.35 -15.39 -16.61
C THR A 227 -8.82 -14.58 -15.41
N CYS A 228 -7.91 -15.15 -14.62
CA CYS A 228 -7.30 -14.55 -13.42
C CYS A 228 -8.29 -14.27 -12.27
N GLU A 229 -9.37 -15.05 -12.18
CA GLU A 229 -10.30 -15.00 -11.04
C GLU A 229 -9.89 -16.01 -9.96
N LEU A 230 -9.89 -15.58 -8.69
CA LEU A 230 -9.59 -16.47 -7.56
C LEU A 230 -10.73 -17.47 -7.35
N GLU A 231 -10.42 -18.76 -7.33
CA GLU A 231 -11.36 -19.86 -7.11
C GLU A 231 -11.55 -20.08 -5.59
N VAL A 232 -12.33 -19.21 -4.95
CA VAL A 232 -12.51 -19.16 -3.48
C VAL A 232 -13.05 -20.49 -2.92
N GLU A 233 -13.92 -21.15 -3.67
CA GLU A 233 -14.52 -22.44 -3.32
C GLU A 233 -13.53 -23.60 -3.27
N LYS A 234 -12.34 -23.45 -3.86
CA LYS A 234 -11.27 -24.44 -3.84
C LYS A 234 -10.25 -24.20 -2.72
N LEU A 235 -10.40 -23.11 -1.96
CA LEU A 235 -9.46 -22.78 -0.90
C LEU A 235 -9.67 -23.69 0.31
N GLY A 236 -8.56 -24.18 0.87
CA GLY A 236 -8.55 -24.78 2.20
C GLY A 236 -8.84 -23.73 3.29
N PRO A 237 -8.97 -24.17 4.56
CA PRO A 237 -9.08 -23.23 5.68
C PRO A 237 -7.86 -22.28 5.71
N PRO A 238 -8.02 -21.07 6.27
CA PRO A 238 -6.89 -20.21 6.62
C PRO A 238 -5.76 -20.96 7.34
N HIS A 239 -4.52 -20.53 7.12
CA HIS A 239 -3.39 -21.02 7.91
C HIS A 239 -3.58 -20.64 9.39
N GLN A 240 -3.15 -21.51 10.30
CA GLN A 240 -3.22 -21.22 11.74
C GLN A 240 -2.42 -19.97 12.13
N ASN A 241 -1.34 -19.69 11.40
CA ASN A 241 -0.51 -18.49 11.52
C ASN A 241 -0.78 -17.48 10.39
N GLY A 242 -1.89 -17.60 9.67
CA GLY A 242 -2.29 -16.59 8.69
C GLY A 242 -2.74 -15.30 9.36
N LEU A 243 -2.64 -14.18 8.66
CA LEU A 243 -3.16 -12.93 9.20
C LEU A 243 -4.69 -12.99 9.29
N GLN A 244 -5.21 -12.50 10.41
CA GLN A 244 -6.63 -12.44 10.72
C GLN A 244 -7.17 -11.05 10.43
N ARG A 245 -8.31 -10.97 9.72
CA ARG A 245 -9.00 -9.70 9.50
C ARG A 245 -9.77 -9.29 10.74
N ILE A 246 -9.38 -8.17 11.35
CA ILE A 246 -10.04 -7.62 12.53
C ILE A 246 -11.30 -6.84 12.14
N VAL A 247 -11.24 -6.06 11.06
CA VAL A 247 -12.39 -5.30 10.53
C VAL A 247 -12.38 -5.24 9.01
N HIS A 248 -13.56 -5.05 8.43
CA HIS A 248 -13.77 -4.79 7.01
C HIS A 248 -14.96 -3.85 6.83
N PHE A 249 -14.76 -2.69 6.21
CA PHE A 249 -15.81 -1.68 6.08
C PHE A 249 -15.57 -0.74 4.89
N HIS A 250 -16.63 -0.09 4.41
CA HIS A 250 -16.49 1.03 3.49
C HIS A 250 -16.05 2.29 4.24
N PRO A 251 -15.00 3.00 3.79
CA PRO A 251 -14.60 4.26 4.41
C PRO A 251 -15.67 5.34 4.17
N LYS A 252 -15.69 6.37 5.03
CA LYS A 252 -16.59 7.52 4.87
C LYS A 252 -16.26 8.33 3.61
N ARG A 253 -14.97 8.36 3.24
CA ARG A 253 -14.36 9.17 2.18
C ARG A 253 -13.16 8.44 1.60
N THR A 254 -12.86 8.62 0.33
CA THR A 254 -11.62 8.11 -0.31
C THR A 254 -11.14 9.09 -1.39
N ASN A 255 -10.07 8.75 -2.08
CA ASN A 255 -9.60 9.50 -3.25
C ASN A 255 -10.56 9.35 -4.43
N ARG A 256 -10.47 10.26 -5.41
CA ARG A 256 -11.36 10.30 -6.58
C ARG A 256 -11.48 8.96 -7.31
N GLY A 257 -10.41 8.18 -7.39
CA GLY A 257 -10.38 6.87 -8.03
C GLY A 257 -11.22 5.79 -7.33
N GLY A 258 -11.58 5.99 -6.06
CA GLY A 258 -12.36 5.05 -5.26
C GLY A 258 -13.88 5.23 -5.34
N TYR A 259 -14.37 6.20 -6.12
CA TYR A 259 -15.80 6.41 -6.36
C TYR A 259 -16.24 5.81 -7.70
N ASP A 260 -17.46 5.28 -7.77
CA ASP A 260 -18.12 4.93 -9.03
C ASP A 260 -18.70 6.16 -9.76
N THR A 261 -19.34 5.93 -10.90
CA THR A 261 -19.97 6.99 -11.70
C THR A 261 -21.17 7.65 -11.03
N ASP A 262 -21.77 6.98 -10.04
CA ASP A 262 -22.90 7.47 -9.26
C ASP A 262 -22.44 8.20 -7.97
N GLY A 263 -21.12 8.30 -7.75
CA GLY A 263 -20.54 8.91 -6.55
C GLY A 263 -20.57 8.02 -5.30
N LYS A 264 -20.80 6.71 -5.45
CA LYS A 264 -20.70 5.74 -4.35
C LYS A 264 -19.27 5.24 -4.19
N ILE A 265 -18.88 4.99 -2.96
CA ILE A 265 -17.54 4.49 -2.63
C ILE A 265 -17.46 2.99 -2.95
N ASN A 266 -16.49 2.62 -3.79
CA ASN A 266 -16.16 1.23 -4.10
C ASN A 266 -15.03 0.69 -3.23
N ASP A 267 -14.16 1.57 -2.72
CA ASP A 267 -13.04 1.16 -1.89
C ASP A 267 -13.53 0.54 -0.58
N TRP A 268 -12.74 -0.39 -0.07
CA TRP A 268 -12.93 -0.99 1.24
C TRP A 268 -11.68 -0.78 2.07
N VAL A 269 -11.83 -0.73 3.39
CA VAL A 269 -10.72 -0.81 4.33
C VAL A 269 -10.79 -2.17 5.01
N SER A 270 -9.67 -2.88 5.02
CA SER A 270 -9.46 -4.02 5.92
C SER A 270 -8.26 -3.78 6.82
N VAL A 271 -8.37 -4.26 8.06
CA VAL A 271 -7.27 -4.22 9.03
C VAL A 271 -6.97 -5.63 9.49
N TRP A 272 -5.70 -6.00 9.50
CA TRP A 272 -5.22 -7.34 9.76
C TRP A 272 -4.19 -7.35 10.89
N SER A 273 -4.12 -8.47 11.62
CA SER A 273 -3.06 -8.78 12.59
C SER A 273 -2.65 -10.25 12.49
N HIS A 274 -1.58 -10.61 13.20
CA HIS A 274 -1.35 -12.01 13.58
C HIS A 274 -2.46 -12.55 14.49
#